data_AF-A0AAE4VK62-F1
#
_entry.id   AF-A0AAE4VK62-F1
#
_cell.length_a   1.000
_cell.length_b   1.000
_cell.length_c   1.000
_cell.angle_alpha   90.00
_cell.angle_beta   90.00
_cell.angle_gamma   90.00
#
_symmetry.space_group_name_H-M   'P 1'
#
loop_
_entity.id
_entity.type
_entity.pdbx_description
1 polymer ?
#
loop_
_entity_poly.entity_id
_entity_poly.type
_entity_poly.pdbx_seq_one_letter_code
_entity_poly.pdbx_strand_id
1 'polypeptide(L)'
;MALSATVFKVELGVSDVDHDYYADHTLTVARHPSETDERMVVRLLAFGLRAHRLSDVDGELAFGPGLSTPGVPDLRLADYTGRILEWINVGQPDERVLGKAASQADQVLLFPFAAGVATWWRTVGPKVAGLPSLSVMQIPHAPVQ
;
A
#
# COMPACT_ATOMS: atom_id res chain seq x y z
N MET A 1 -19.37 5.63 21.01
CA MET A 1 -19.14 6.56 19.88
C MET A 1 -17.88 6.11 19.17
N ALA A 2 -17.90 5.91 17.85
CA ALA A 2 -16.70 5.58 17.09
C ALA A 2 -15.79 6.81 17.05
N LEU A 3 -14.50 6.64 17.33
CA LEU A 3 -13.52 7.71 17.18
C LEU A 3 -13.48 8.14 15.70
N SER A 4 -13.52 9.44 15.45
CA SER A 4 -13.41 10.01 14.10
C SER A 4 -11.98 9.87 13.57
N ALA A 5 -11.82 9.63 12.27
CA ALA A 5 -10.51 9.63 11.63
C ALA A 5 -9.83 11.01 11.77
N THR A 6 -8.50 11.01 11.89
CA THR A 6 -7.70 12.25 11.82
C THR A 6 -7.27 12.48 10.38
N VAL A 7 -7.48 13.69 9.86
CA VAL A 7 -7.11 14.03 8.47
C VAL A 7 -5.75 14.70 8.46
N PHE A 8 -4.83 14.17 7.66
CA PHE A 8 -3.51 14.71 7.40
C PHE A 8 -3.46 15.28 5.99
N LYS A 9 -2.91 16.50 5.85
CA LYS A 9 -2.52 17.06 4.56
C LYS A 9 -1.01 16.91 4.43
N VAL A 10 -0.56 16.32 3.33
CA VAL A 10 0.84 15.99 3.10
C VAL A 10 1.24 16.52 1.72
N GLU A 11 2.26 17.37 1.68
CA GLU A 11 2.96 17.69 0.44
C GLU A 11 4.10 16.68 0.28
N LEU A 12 4.05 15.87 -0.78
CA LEU A 12 5.05 14.83 -1.06
C LEU A 12 5.73 15.11 -2.39
N GLY A 13 7.00 15.54 -2.32
CA GLY A 13 7.87 15.60 -3.49
C GLY A 13 8.51 14.23 -3.77
N VAL A 14 8.41 13.76 -5.02
CA VAL A 14 9.02 12.52 -5.49
C VAL A 14 10.07 12.85 -6.53
N SER A 15 11.27 12.30 -6.36
CA SER A 15 12.38 12.40 -7.31
C SER A 15 12.93 11.00 -7.56
N ASP A 16 12.31 10.29 -8.50
CA ASP A 16 12.61 8.91 -8.85
C ASP A 16 13.44 8.90 -10.15
N VAL A 17 14.75 8.77 -9.99
CA VAL A 17 15.74 8.81 -11.09
C VAL A 17 15.63 7.56 -11.97
N ASP A 18 15.25 6.42 -11.39
CA ASP A 18 15.21 5.15 -12.12
C ASP A 18 14.09 5.15 -13.18
N HIS A 19 13.04 5.94 -12.95
CA HIS A 19 11.87 6.04 -13.83
C HIS A 19 11.73 7.43 -14.49
N ASP A 20 12.70 8.34 -14.33
CA ASP A 20 12.63 9.73 -14.80
C ASP A 20 11.37 10.48 -14.32
N TYR A 21 10.95 10.21 -13.08
CA TYR A 21 9.72 10.74 -12.49
C TYR A 21 9.99 11.77 -11.40
N TYR A 22 9.62 13.02 -11.68
CA TYR A 22 9.78 14.15 -10.78
C TYR A 22 8.44 14.89 -10.64
N ALA A 23 7.82 14.80 -9.47
CA ALA A 23 6.51 15.40 -9.25
C ALA A 23 6.27 15.75 -7.78
N ASP A 24 5.50 16.81 -7.57
CA ASP A 24 4.96 17.18 -6.27
C ASP A 24 3.50 16.72 -6.17
N HIS A 25 3.15 16.09 -5.05
CA HIS A 25 1.82 15.56 -4.77
C HIS A 25 1.23 16.17 -3.50
N THR A 26 0.13 16.89 -3.64
CA THR A 26 -0.69 17.33 -2.50
C THR A 26 -1.70 16.25 -2.13
N LEU A 27 -1.45 15.55 -1.01
CA LEU A 27 -2.20 14.39 -0.56
C LEU A 27 -3.07 14.72 0.65
N THR A 28 -4.27 14.15 0.69
CA THR A 28 -5.15 14.15 1.87
C THR A 28 -5.34 12.72 2.34
N VAL A 29 -4.84 12.40 3.54
CA VAL A 29 -4.88 11.05 4.10
C VAL A 29 -5.75 11.04 5.35
N ALA A 30 -6.77 10.19 5.36
CA ALA A 30 -7.56 9.91 6.56
C ALA A 30 -6.91 8.76 7.33
N ARG A 31 -6.50 9.03 8.57
CA ARG A 31 -5.94 8.04 9.49
C ARG A 31 -7.01 7.53 10.43
N HIS A 32 -7.29 6.22 10.37
CA HIS A 32 -8.21 5.58 11.30
C HIS A 32 -7.65 5.63 12.74
N PRO A 33 -8.47 5.74 13.81
CA PRO A 33 -7.97 5.78 15.20
C PRO A 33 -7.10 4.59 15.60
N SER A 34 -7.29 3.43 14.98
CA SER A 34 -6.46 2.22 15.18
C SER A 34 -5.26 2.15 14.24
N GLU A 35 -5.10 3.09 13.30
CA GLU A 35 -3.94 3.19 12.44
C GLU A 35 -2.83 3.97 13.14
N THR A 36 -1.64 3.36 13.22
CA THR A 36 -0.46 3.99 13.79
C THR A 36 0.16 4.98 12.81
N ASP A 37 0.92 5.95 13.34
CA ASP A 37 1.69 6.91 12.55
C ASP A 37 2.64 6.19 11.59
N GLU A 38 3.31 5.15 12.09
CA GLU A 38 4.21 4.30 11.30
C GLU A 38 3.49 3.68 10.10
N ARG A 39 2.30 3.09 10.30
CA ARG A 39 1.53 2.50 9.21
C ARG A 39 1.13 3.55 8.17
N MET A 40 0.69 4.73 8.62
CA MET A 40 0.34 5.84 7.74
C MET A 40 1.56 6.30 6.91
N VAL A 41 2.74 6.39 7.52
CA VAL A 41 3.99 6.73 6.82
C VAL A 41 4.35 5.67 5.80
N VAL A 42 4.19 4.38 6.11
CA VAL A 42 4.42 3.31 5.13
C VAL A 42 3.43 3.38 3.95
N ARG A 43 2.18 3.80 4.17
CA ARG A 43 1.24 4.08 3.07
C ARG A 43 1.72 5.23 2.18
N LEU A 44 2.22 6.31 2.77
CA LEU A 44 2.81 7.44 2.02
C LEU A 44 4.05 7.00 1.24
N LEU A 45 4.91 6.17 1.83
CA LEU A 45 6.07 5.60 1.16
C LEU A 45 5.65 4.71 -0.01
N ALA A 46 4.65 3.84 0.19
CA ALA A 46 4.09 3.02 -0.87
C ALA A 46 3.50 3.84 -2.02
N PHE A 47 2.88 5.00 -1.73
CA PHE A 47 2.47 5.96 -2.74
C PHE A 47 3.68 6.44 -3.54
N GLY A 48 4.71 6.97 -2.86
CA GLY A 48 5.90 7.52 -3.52
C GLY A 48 6.62 6.50 -4.41
N LEU A 49 6.79 5.27 -3.93
CA LEU A 49 7.41 4.16 -4.69
C LEU A 49 6.63 3.76 -5.95
N ARG A 50 5.33 4.07 -6.01
CA ARG A 50 4.46 3.72 -7.15
C ARG A 50 3.98 4.93 -7.92
N ALA A 51 4.36 6.15 -7.53
CA ALA A 51 3.88 7.38 -8.14
C ALA A 51 4.28 7.49 -9.63
N HIS A 52 5.46 6.98 -10.01
CA HIS A 52 5.92 6.96 -11.41
C HIS A 52 4.94 6.29 -12.36
N ARG A 53 4.11 5.36 -11.88
CA ARG A 53 3.12 4.65 -12.68
C ARG A 53 2.10 5.60 -13.30
N LEU A 54 1.86 6.75 -12.69
CA LEU A 54 0.98 7.80 -13.24
C LEU A 54 1.47 8.37 -14.58
N SER A 55 2.75 8.20 -14.91
CA SER A 55 3.30 8.54 -16.23
C SER A 55 3.12 7.44 -17.28
N ASP A 56 2.91 6.20 -16.85
CA ASP A 56 2.76 5.03 -17.73
C ASP A 56 1.30 4.73 -18.10
N VAL A 57 0.36 5.10 -17.23
CA VAL A 57 -1.05 4.73 -17.37
C VAL A 57 -1.99 5.90 -17.12
N ASP A 58 -3.02 6.01 -17.94
CA ASP A 58 -4.13 6.93 -17.73
C ASP A 58 -5.02 6.42 -16.59
N GLY A 59 -4.78 6.92 -15.38
CA GLY A 59 -5.46 6.45 -14.20
C GLY A 59 -5.25 7.31 -12.96
N GLU A 60 -5.59 6.74 -11.82
CA GLU A 60 -5.49 7.39 -10.52
C GLU A 60 -4.85 6.46 -9.51
N LEU A 61 -3.80 6.95 -8.85
CA LEU A 61 -3.23 6.35 -7.65
C LEU A 61 -3.87 7.01 -6.43
N ALA A 62 -4.72 6.29 -5.72
CA ALA A 62 -5.52 6.84 -4.64
C ALA A 62 -5.40 6.01 -3.35
N PHE A 63 -5.44 6.69 -2.20
CA PHE A 63 -5.57 6.05 -0.90
C PHE A 63 -6.95 5.39 -0.76
N GLY A 64 -6.95 4.14 -0.34
CA GLY A 64 -8.17 3.47 0.12
C GLY A 64 -8.57 3.92 1.52
N PRO A 65 -9.71 3.42 2.02
CA PRO A 65 -10.18 3.71 3.38
C PRO A 65 -9.29 3.08 4.47
N GLY A 66 -8.30 2.27 4.10
CA GLY A 66 -7.31 1.69 5.02
C GLY A 66 -7.96 0.71 6.00
N LEU A 67 -7.51 0.73 7.26
CA LEU A 67 -7.98 -0.19 8.30
C LEU A 67 -9.47 -0.08 8.65
N SER A 68 -10.18 0.96 8.18
CA SER A 68 -11.60 1.12 8.49
C SER A 68 -12.51 0.14 7.74
N THR A 69 -12.02 -0.51 6.68
CA THR A 69 -12.85 -1.37 5.83
C THR A 69 -12.08 -2.63 5.45
N PRO A 70 -12.50 -3.83 5.89
CA PRO A 70 -11.84 -5.07 5.50
C PRO A 70 -12.01 -5.35 4.01
N GLY A 71 -10.97 -5.92 3.38
CA GLY A 71 -11.04 -6.44 2.01
C GLY A 71 -11.03 -5.38 0.92
N VAL A 72 -10.49 -4.21 1.21
CA VAL A 72 -10.17 -3.14 0.26
C VAL A 72 -8.67 -2.79 0.39
N PRO A 73 -8.04 -2.21 -0.64
CA PRO A 73 -6.62 -1.90 -0.58
C PRO A 73 -6.33 -0.69 0.31
N ASP A 74 -5.09 -0.57 0.75
CA ASP A 74 -4.60 0.66 1.40
C ASP A 74 -4.37 1.78 0.38
N LEU A 75 -3.91 1.41 -0.82
CA LEU A 75 -3.82 2.25 -2.01
C LEU A 75 -4.17 1.43 -3.26
N ARG A 76 -4.76 2.06 -4.26
CA ARG A 76 -5.01 1.43 -5.56
C ARG A 76 -4.56 2.33 -6.69
N LEU A 77 -3.96 1.74 -7.71
CA LEU A 77 -3.85 2.32 -9.04
C LEU A 77 -4.96 1.71 -9.89
N ALA A 78 -5.88 2.53 -10.37
CA ALA A 78 -6.94 2.10 -11.27
C ALA A 78 -6.97 2.98 -12.51
N ASP A 79 -7.30 2.37 -13.66
CA ASP A 79 -7.57 3.14 -14.87
C ASP A 79 -8.97 3.78 -14.81
N TYR A 80 -9.28 4.65 -15.77
CA TYR A 80 -10.59 5.31 -15.84
C TYR A 80 -11.75 4.40 -16.26
N THR A 81 -11.49 3.13 -16.59
CA THR A 81 -12.54 2.11 -16.77
C THR A 81 -12.94 1.47 -15.44
N GLY A 82 -12.19 1.74 -14.37
CA GLY A 82 -12.39 1.16 -13.03
C GLY A 82 -11.64 -0.16 -12.81
N ARG A 83 -10.81 -0.59 -13.77
CA ARG A 83 -9.97 -1.77 -13.60
C ARG A 83 -8.83 -1.45 -12.63
N ILE A 84 -8.62 -2.32 -11.65
CA ILE A 84 -7.52 -2.17 -10.69
C ILE A 84 -6.25 -2.75 -11.30
N LEU A 85 -5.32 -1.87 -11.65
CA LEU A 85 -4.02 -2.24 -12.20
C LEU A 85 -3.08 -2.67 -11.07
N GLU A 86 -3.05 -1.91 -9.97
CA GLU A 86 -2.25 -2.26 -8.78
C GLU A 86 -3.09 -2.16 -7.52
N TRP A 87 -3.09 -3.26 -6.76
CA TRP A 87 -3.64 -3.34 -5.42
C TRP A 87 -2.51 -3.30 -4.41
N ILE A 88 -2.47 -2.26 -3.58
CA ILE A 88 -1.35 -2.04 -2.65
C ILE A 88 -1.83 -2.22 -1.22
N ASN A 89 -1.17 -3.11 -0.48
CA ASN A 89 -1.39 -3.36 0.94
C ASN A 89 -0.15 -3.08 1.77
N VAL A 90 -0.38 -2.55 2.97
CA VAL A 90 0.65 -2.26 3.96
C VAL A 90 0.39 -3.05 5.24
N GLY A 91 1.43 -3.73 5.74
CA GLY A 91 1.40 -4.52 6.96
C GLY A 91 1.43 -6.03 6.71
N GLN A 92 0.79 -6.80 7.59
CA GLN A 92 0.92 -8.26 7.67
C GLN A 92 -0.46 -8.95 7.51
N PRO A 93 -1.11 -8.85 6.33
CA PRO A 93 -2.41 -9.49 6.09
C PRO A 93 -2.30 -11.02 6.10
N ASP A 94 -3.44 -11.69 6.27
CA ASP A 94 -3.52 -13.14 6.11
C ASP A 94 -3.55 -13.56 4.62
N GLU A 95 -3.42 -14.87 4.38
CA GLU A 95 -3.44 -15.42 3.02
C GLU A 95 -4.79 -15.21 2.30
N ARG A 96 -5.90 -15.10 3.03
CA ARG A 96 -7.23 -14.97 2.45
C ARG A 96 -7.43 -13.59 1.85
N VAL A 97 -6.96 -12.56 2.54
CA VAL A 97 -6.95 -11.17 2.05
C VAL A 97 -6.09 -11.06 0.80
N LEU A 98 -4.89 -11.67 0.80
CA LEU A 98 -3.98 -11.65 -0.36
C LEU A 98 -4.55 -12.41 -1.56
N GLY A 99 -5.16 -13.57 -1.35
CA GLY A 99 -5.82 -14.33 -2.41
C GLY A 99 -6.98 -13.57 -3.03
N LYS A 100 -7.79 -12.87 -2.21
CA LYS A 100 -8.88 -12.02 -2.71
C LYS A 100 -8.34 -10.85 -3.51
N ALA A 101 -7.32 -10.14 -3.03
CA ALA A 101 -6.68 -9.06 -3.75
C ALA A 101 -6.16 -9.52 -5.13
N ALA A 102 -5.51 -10.69 -5.17
CA ALA A 102 -4.96 -11.25 -6.41
C ALA A 102 -6.04 -11.61 -7.45
N SER A 103 -7.28 -11.85 -7.04
CA SER A 103 -8.41 -12.05 -7.96
C SER A 103 -9.06 -10.75 -8.46
N GLN A 104 -8.71 -9.60 -7.87
CA GLN A 104 -9.38 -8.31 -8.12
C GLN A 104 -8.49 -7.29 -8.85
N ALA A 105 -7.20 -7.55 -8.97
CA ALA A 105 -6.24 -6.65 -9.58
C ALA A 105 -5.22 -7.39 -10.45
N ASP A 106 -4.65 -6.68 -11.42
CA ASP A 106 -3.60 -7.23 -12.29
C ASP A 106 -2.31 -7.51 -11.52
N GLN A 107 -1.95 -6.62 -10.59
CA GLN A 107 -0.81 -6.76 -9.69
C GLN A 107 -1.22 -6.49 -8.24
N VAL A 108 -0.69 -7.27 -7.30
CA VAL A 108 -0.78 -7.04 -5.86
C VAL A 108 0.60 -6.73 -5.31
N LEU A 109 0.74 -5.58 -4.66
CA LEU A 109 1.97 -5.15 -4.02
C LEU A 109 1.76 -5.16 -2.50
N LEU A 110 2.63 -5.86 -1.78
CA LEU A 110 2.59 -5.94 -0.34
C LEU A 110 3.87 -5.35 0.26
N PHE A 111 3.68 -4.36 1.14
CA PHE A 111 4.74 -3.72 1.90
C PHE A 111 4.62 -4.10 3.38
N PRO A 112 5.14 -5.27 3.79
CA PRO A 112 5.16 -5.65 5.19
C PRO A 112 6.23 -4.85 5.94
N PHE A 113 5.91 -4.46 7.18
CA PHE A 113 6.77 -3.70 8.08
C PHE A 113 6.57 -4.17 9.53
N ALA A 114 7.41 -3.67 10.43
CA ALA A 114 7.57 -4.05 11.85
C ALA A 114 8.45 -5.29 12.11
N ALA A 115 8.89 -5.44 13.37
CA ALA A 115 9.79 -6.52 13.80
C ALA A 115 9.22 -7.94 13.59
N GLY A 116 7.89 -8.09 13.57
CA GLY A 116 7.21 -9.39 13.43
C GLY A 116 7.21 -9.99 12.02
N VAL A 117 7.65 -9.26 11.00
CA VAL A 117 7.51 -9.65 9.58
C VAL A 117 8.14 -11.01 9.29
N ALA A 118 9.34 -11.29 9.81
CA ALA A 118 10.01 -12.56 9.56
C ALA A 118 9.22 -13.77 10.08
N THR A 119 8.57 -13.65 11.23
CA THR A 119 7.75 -14.73 11.81
C THR A 119 6.42 -14.87 11.07
N TRP A 120 5.76 -13.76 10.74
CA TRP A 120 4.55 -13.77 9.93
C TRP A 120 4.81 -14.39 8.54
N TRP A 121 5.91 -14.00 7.87
CA TRP A 121 6.23 -14.47 6.53
C TRP A 121 6.52 -15.97 6.47
N ARG A 122 7.14 -16.55 7.51
CA ARG A 122 7.30 -18.01 7.61
C ARG A 122 5.98 -18.78 7.59
N THR A 123 4.88 -18.13 8.01
CA THR A 123 3.55 -18.74 8.07
C THR A 123 2.73 -18.46 6.80
N VAL A 124 2.76 -17.23 6.29
CA VAL A 124 1.95 -16.79 5.16
C VAL A 124 2.64 -17.04 3.81
N GLY A 125 3.95 -16.83 3.71
CA GLY A 125 4.74 -16.95 2.50
C GLY A 125 4.50 -18.28 1.73
N PRO A 126 4.59 -19.45 2.38
CA PRO A 126 4.32 -20.73 1.71
C PRO A 126 2.90 -20.85 1.13
N LYS A 127 1.91 -20.20 1.75
CA LYS A 127 0.51 -20.26 1.33
C LYS A 127 0.22 -19.35 0.13
N VAL A 128 1.00 -18.29 -0.04
CA VAL A 128 0.81 -17.29 -1.10
C VAL A 128 1.84 -17.37 -2.22
N ALA A 129 2.81 -18.30 -2.12
CA ALA A 129 3.86 -18.51 -3.11
C ALA A 129 3.33 -18.83 -4.53
N GLY A 130 2.12 -19.38 -4.63
CA GLY A 130 1.47 -19.69 -5.90
C GLY A 130 0.71 -18.53 -6.54
N LEU A 131 0.66 -17.33 -5.92
CA LEU A 131 -0.04 -16.18 -6.48
C LEU A 131 0.88 -15.43 -7.46
N PRO A 132 0.64 -15.52 -8.79
CA PRO A 132 1.57 -14.99 -9.79
C PRO A 132 1.61 -13.46 -9.85
N SER A 133 0.53 -12.80 -9.44
CA SER A 133 0.40 -11.34 -9.41
C SER A 133 0.87 -10.72 -8.09
N LEU A 134 1.32 -11.52 -7.10
CA LEU A 134 1.77 -11.00 -5.82
C LEU A 134 3.26 -10.67 -5.85
N SER A 135 3.61 -9.43 -5.49
CA SER A 135 4.98 -9.02 -5.18
C SER A 135 5.05 -8.50 -3.76
N VAL A 136 6.08 -8.92 -3.03
CA VAL A 136 6.27 -8.57 -1.62
C VAL A 136 7.62 -7.88 -1.45
N MET A 137 7.61 -6.66 -0.92
CA MET A 137 8.80 -5.87 -0.64
C MET A 137 8.77 -5.41 0.81
N GLN A 138 9.58 -6.05 1.65
CA GLN A 138 9.66 -5.69 3.06
C GLN A 138 10.27 -4.30 3.24
N ILE A 139 9.58 -3.45 3.99
CA ILE A 139 10.13 -2.18 4.46
C ILE A 139 11.05 -2.46 5.65
N PRO A 140 12.34 -2.07 5.60
CA PRO A 140 13.26 -2.26 6.71
C PRO A 140 12.71 -1.60 7.97
N HIS A 141 12.71 -2.35 9.07
CA HIS A 141 12.35 -1.85 10.38
C HIS A 141 13.59 -1.94 11.28
N ALA A 142 14.38 -0.87 11.30
CA ALA A 142 15.48 -0.75 12.25
C ALA A 142 14.90 -0.38 13.62
N PRO A 143 15.35 -1.00 14.73
CA PRO A 143 15.09 -0.46 16.05
C PRO A 143 15.70 0.94 16.10
N VAL A 144 14.87 1.94 16.42
CA VAL A 144 15.37 3.28 16.75
C VAL A 144 16.19 3.13 18.03
N GLN A 145 17.48 3.46 17.96
CA GLN A 145 18.38 3.50 19.11
C GLN A 145 18.16 4.78 19.93
#